data_AF-A0A954IR44-F1
#
_entry.id   AF-A0A954IR44-F1
#
_cell.length_a   1.000
_cell.length_b   1.000
_cell.length_c   1.000
_cell.angle_alpha   90.00
_cell.angle_beta   90.00
_cell.angle_gamma   90.00
#
_symmetry.space_group_name_H-M   'P 1'
#
loop_
_entity.id
_entity.type
_entity.pdbx_description
1 polymer ?
#
loop_
_entity_poly.entity_id
_entity_poly.type
_entity_poly.pdbx_seq_one_letter_code
_entity_poly.pdbx_strand_id
1 'polypeptide(L)'
;IPRLSRIKSLGLALAKNITTNDLDYLHPLPSLEILTLNGQRITDVQIQRITESSPHLKEFHLHWCRDLTGDVLVHLANLPHLEALEFSETKLTKQGVEAIGKMRKLKHLNVSTDTDAFGLIDQLRKLPKLDSAHLGGEWLGDSELKELADHPTLRELRLLGTSISDEGLRHLTGLDKLEYLRIFESSNVTDEGLKYLESLETLRRLDLKETGVTTEGVAELKQALPKCKIEIYSQ
;
A
#
# COMPACT_ATOMS: atom_id res chain seq x y z
N ILE A 1 -8.70 15.56 28.89
CA ILE A 1 -9.68 14.56 29.40
C ILE A 1 -8.92 13.31 29.85
N PRO A 2 -8.77 13.01 31.16
CA PRO A 2 -7.95 11.90 31.65
C PRO A 2 -8.39 10.50 31.15
N ARG A 3 -9.65 10.37 30.74
CA ARG A 3 -10.27 9.12 30.29
C ARG A 3 -9.74 8.57 28.97
N LEU A 4 -9.15 9.40 28.10
CA LEU A 4 -8.67 8.93 26.79
C LEU A 4 -7.23 8.37 26.83
N SER A 5 -6.51 8.55 27.94
CA SER A 5 -5.09 8.15 28.09
C SER A 5 -4.82 6.65 27.91
N ARG A 6 -5.85 5.80 28.03
CA ARG A 6 -5.76 4.34 27.89
C ARG A 6 -6.32 3.80 26.58
N ILE A 7 -6.84 4.67 25.71
CA ILE A 7 -7.38 4.23 24.42
C ILE A 7 -6.24 3.68 23.58
N LYS A 8 -6.47 2.48 23.01
CA LYS A 8 -5.54 1.79 22.12
C LYS A 8 -5.92 1.92 20.65
N SER A 9 -7.20 2.10 20.35
CA SER A 9 -7.69 2.20 18.98
C SER A 9 -8.74 3.30 18.88
N LEU A 10 -8.58 4.16 17.88
CA LEU A 10 -9.50 5.24 17.56
C LEU A 10 -9.73 5.28 16.04
N GLY A 11 -10.98 5.06 15.61
CA GLY A 11 -11.36 5.08 14.21
C GLY A 11 -12.33 6.21 13.90
N LEU A 12 -11.95 7.10 13.00
CA LEU A 12 -12.70 8.29 12.60
C LEU A 12 -12.79 8.45 11.06
N ALA A 13 -12.58 7.37 10.29
CA ALA A 13 -12.62 7.38 8.82
C ALA A 13 -13.91 7.96 8.22
N LEU A 14 -15.05 7.75 8.87
CA LEU A 14 -16.37 8.21 8.41
C LEU A 14 -16.76 9.59 8.94
N ALA A 15 -15.92 10.20 9.78
CA ALA A 15 -16.19 11.49 10.37
C ALA A 15 -15.81 12.62 9.37
N LYS A 16 -16.72 12.87 8.42
CA LYS A 16 -16.53 13.77 7.26
C LYS A 16 -16.26 15.25 7.59
N ASN A 17 -16.42 15.65 8.84
CA ASN A 17 -16.30 17.04 9.29
C ASN A 17 -15.24 17.23 10.38
N ILE A 18 -14.35 16.24 10.61
CA ILE A 18 -13.22 16.47 11.50
C ILE A 18 -12.33 17.54 10.89
N THR A 19 -12.18 18.61 11.64
CA THR A 19 -11.26 19.69 11.34
C THR A 19 -9.97 19.51 12.13
N THR A 20 -8.97 20.26 11.71
CA THR A 20 -7.72 20.48 12.45
C THR A 20 -7.92 20.72 13.94
N ASN A 21 -8.94 21.52 14.30
CA ASN A 21 -9.24 21.92 15.67
C ASN A 21 -9.84 20.78 16.50
N ASP A 22 -10.53 19.83 15.87
CA ASP A 22 -11.16 18.71 16.58
C ASP A 22 -10.12 17.72 17.08
N LEU A 23 -9.02 17.55 16.33
CA LEU A 23 -7.90 16.68 16.70
C LEU A 23 -7.11 17.22 17.89
N ASP A 24 -7.05 18.55 18.07
CA ASP A 24 -6.39 19.17 19.22
C ASP A 24 -7.06 18.76 20.56
N TYR A 25 -8.37 18.46 20.57
CA TYR A 25 -9.07 17.99 21.78
C TYR A 25 -8.80 16.52 22.13
N LEU A 26 -8.32 15.73 21.18
CA LEU A 26 -7.99 14.33 21.39
C LEU A 26 -6.65 14.16 22.10
N HIS A 27 -5.79 15.17 22.06
CA HIS A 27 -4.42 15.11 22.55
C HIS A 27 -4.30 15.33 24.08
N PRO A 28 -3.43 14.59 24.80
CA PRO A 28 -2.54 13.52 24.33
C PRO A 28 -3.19 12.11 24.37
N LEU A 29 -2.79 11.23 23.45
CA LEU A 29 -3.20 9.82 23.38
C LEU A 29 -2.00 8.85 23.54
N PRO A 30 -1.35 8.81 24.72
CA PRO A 30 -0.07 8.13 24.91
C PRO A 30 -0.12 6.61 24.72
N SER A 31 -1.29 5.98 24.89
CA SER A 31 -1.44 4.51 24.75
C SER A 31 -1.97 4.09 23.38
N LEU A 32 -2.14 5.02 22.44
CA LEU A 32 -2.76 4.73 21.15
C LEU A 32 -1.84 3.85 20.29
N GLU A 33 -2.40 2.75 19.80
CA GLU A 33 -1.72 1.78 18.95
C GLU A 33 -2.29 1.82 17.52
N ILE A 34 -3.57 2.13 17.34
CA ILE A 34 -4.26 2.16 16.05
C ILE A 34 -5.01 3.47 15.89
N LEU A 35 -4.77 4.17 14.79
CA LEU A 35 -5.49 5.40 14.44
C LEU A 35 -5.94 5.34 12.98
N THR A 36 -7.23 5.55 12.76
CA THR A 36 -7.79 5.70 11.41
C THR A 36 -8.45 7.07 11.31
N LEU A 37 -8.05 7.88 10.33
CA LEU A 37 -8.57 9.22 10.11
C LEU A 37 -9.06 9.42 8.68
N ASN A 38 -10.01 10.34 8.53
CA ASN A 38 -10.34 10.94 7.25
C ASN A 38 -9.46 12.17 7.03
N GLY A 39 -8.67 12.17 5.97
CA GLY A 39 -7.65 13.16 5.65
C GLY A 39 -8.13 14.41 4.94
N GLN A 40 -9.42 14.54 4.62
CA GLN A 40 -9.94 15.62 3.77
C GLN A 40 -9.66 17.04 4.28
N ARG A 41 -9.34 17.22 5.57
CA ARG A 41 -9.09 18.53 6.20
C ARG A 41 -7.97 18.48 7.25
N ILE A 42 -7.06 17.53 7.12
CA ILE A 42 -5.91 17.37 8.03
C ILE A 42 -4.66 17.91 7.32
N THR A 43 -3.79 18.57 8.07
CA THR A 43 -2.50 19.08 7.59
C THR A 43 -1.33 18.34 8.23
N ASP A 44 -0.15 18.45 7.62
CA ASP A 44 1.09 17.84 8.13
C ASP A 44 1.39 18.24 9.58
N VAL A 45 1.01 19.45 9.99
CA VAL A 45 1.17 19.96 11.37
C VAL A 45 0.35 19.16 12.38
N GLN A 46 -0.90 18.78 12.07
CA GLN A 46 -1.65 17.93 13.01
C GLN A 46 -1.08 16.53 13.08
N ILE A 47 -0.64 15.97 11.95
CA ILE A 47 -0.04 14.64 11.93
C ILE A 47 1.23 14.63 12.77
N GLN A 48 2.08 15.66 12.67
CA GLN A 48 3.24 15.81 13.54
C GLN A 48 2.85 15.81 15.04
N ARG A 49 1.83 16.58 15.44
CA ARG A 49 1.36 16.58 16.85
C ARG A 49 0.84 15.22 17.29
N ILE A 50 0.15 14.50 16.41
CA ILE A 50 -0.35 13.15 16.68
C ILE A 50 0.81 12.19 16.90
N THR A 51 1.84 12.23 16.04
CA THR A 51 3.00 11.34 16.19
C THR A 51 3.81 11.66 17.46
N GLU A 52 3.89 12.93 17.86
CA GLU A 52 4.52 13.36 19.12
C GLU A 52 3.77 12.89 20.38
N SER A 53 2.44 12.76 20.32
CA SER A 53 1.62 12.31 21.48
C SER A 53 1.27 10.84 21.51
N SER A 54 1.48 10.14 20.40
CA SER A 54 1.09 8.74 20.23
C SER A 54 2.30 7.89 19.83
N PRO A 55 3.37 7.85 20.66
CA PRO A 55 4.64 7.20 20.30
C PRO A 55 4.53 5.67 20.16
N HIS A 56 3.42 5.07 20.61
CA HIS A 56 3.14 3.65 20.52
C HIS A 56 2.28 3.24 19.33
N LEU A 57 2.03 4.15 18.39
CA LEU A 57 1.30 3.83 17.16
C LEU A 57 1.97 2.69 16.40
N LYS A 58 1.16 1.68 16.10
CA LYS A 58 1.48 0.50 15.29
C LYS A 58 0.78 0.56 13.94
N GLU A 59 -0.40 1.13 13.90
CA GLU A 59 -1.17 1.25 12.66
C GLU A 59 -1.70 2.67 12.50
N PHE A 60 -1.43 3.26 11.34
CA PHE A 60 -1.96 4.56 10.99
C PHE A 60 -2.55 4.52 9.59
N HIS A 61 -3.86 4.69 9.53
CA HIS A 61 -4.64 4.65 8.30
C HIS A 61 -5.21 6.03 7.98
N LEU A 62 -4.83 6.56 6.82
CA LEU A 62 -5.19 7.89 6.35
C LEU A 62 -5.85 7.77 4.96
N HIS A 63 -7.15 8.06 4.91
CA HIS A 63 -7.95 8.00 3.69
C HIS A 63 -8.25 9.42 3.18
N TRP A 64 -8.25 9.63 1.86
CA TRP A 64 -8.63 10.91 1.23
C TRP A 64 -7.76 12.11 1.65
N CYS A 65 -6.44 11.95 1.59
CA CYS A 65 -5.45 12.91 2.09
C CYS A 65 -5.01 13.96 1.05
N ARG A 66 -5.96 14.54 0.32
CA ARG A 66 -5.66 15.44 -0.83
C ARG A 66 -4.84 16.67 -0.47
N ASP A 67 -4.93 17.13 0.77
CA ASP A 67 -4.23 18.32 1.26
C ASP A 67 -2.91 17.99 2.01
N LEU A 68 -2.58 16.71 2.18
CA LEU A 68 -1.31 16.30 2.78
C LEU A 68 -0.20 16.24 1.73
N THR A 69 1.00 16.66 2.15
CA THR A 69 2.21 16.43 1.36
C THR A 69 2.93 15.19 1.87
N GLY A 70 3.74 14.56 1.02
CA GLY A 70 4.58 13.44 1.43
C GLY A 70 5.57 13.77 2.56
N ASP A 71 5.78 15.05 2.90
CA ASP A 71 6.68 15.45 4.00
C ASP A 71 6.20 14.93 5.36
N VAL A 72 4.91 14.67 5.50
CA VAL A 72 4.34 14.03 6.70
C VAL A 72 4.97 12.66 7.00
N LEU A 73 5.42 11.93 5.97
CA LEU A 73 6.06 10.62 6.11
C LEU A 73 7.37 10.70 6.92
N VAL A 74 8.02 11.87 6.94
CA VAL A 74 9.23 12.11 7.75
C VAL A 74 8.91 12.01 9.24
N HIS A 75 7.76 12.52 9.66
CA HIS A 75 7.31 12.43 11.05
C HIS A 75 6.88 10.99 11.39
N LEU A 76 6.16 10.33 10.48
CA LEU A 76 5.73 8.94 10.65
C LEU A 76 6.92 7.98 10.74
N ALA A 77 8.01 8.25 10.04
CA ALA A 77 9.23 7.44 10.08
C ALA A 77 9.90 7.42 11.45
N ASN A 78 9.59 8.36 12.35
CA ASN A 78 10.10 8.38 13.71
C ASN A 78 9.31 7.47 14.68
N LEU A 79 8.16 6.91 14.25
CA LEU A 79 7.37 6.00 15.09
C LEU A 79 8.05 4.62 15.15
N PRO A 80 8.58 4.20 16.31
CA PRO A 80 9.44 3.01 16.40
C PRO A 80 8.69 1.68 16.28
N HIS A 81 7.35 1.73 16.34
CA HIS A 81 6.47 0.57 16.36
C HIS A 81 5.53 0.47 15.16
N LEU A 82 5.64 1.36 14.16
CA LEU A 82 4.73 1.38 13.03
C LEU A 82 4.88 0.12 12.17
N GLU A 83 3.82 -0.67 12.08
CA GLU A 83 3.71 -1.94 11.35
C GLU A 83 2.76 -1.83 10.15
N ALA A 84 1.76 -0.95 10.18
CA ALA A 84 0.86 -0.70 9.06
C ALA A 84 0.71 0.80 8.79
N LEU A 85 0.83 1.18 7.52
CA LEU A 85 0.63 2.53 7.05
C LEU A 85 -0.24 2.51 5.80
N GLU A 86 -1.40 3.15 5.87
CA GLU A 86 -2.19 3.49 4.69
C GLU A 86 -2.16 5.00 4.47
N PHE A 87 -1.76 5.38 3.26
CA PHE A 87 -1.56 6.76 2.84
C PHE A 87 -1.95 6.89 1.36
N SER A 88 -3.20 7.30 1.12
CA SER A 88 -3.81 7.32 -0.22
C SER A 88 -4.16 8.73 -0.70
N GLU A 89 -4.20 8.91 -2.03
CA GLU A 89 -4.56 10.19 -2.70
C GLU A 89 -3.68 11.36 -2.25
N THR A 90 -2.36 11.15 -2.19
CA THR A 90 -1.41 12.16 -1.71
C THR A 90 -0.36 12.51 -2.75
N LYS A 91 0.23 13.71 -2.62
CA LYS A 91 1.39 14.12 -3.41
C LYS A 91 2.66 13.69 -2.69
N LEU A 92 3.25 12.59 -3.13
CA LEU A 92 4.51 12.11 -2.55
C LEU A 92 5.66 13.03 -2.95
N THR A 93 6.36 13.57 -1.96
CA THR A 93 7.63 14.28 -2.17
C THR A 93 8.78 13.28 -2.18
N LYS A 94 9.92 13.65 -2.80
CA LYS A 94 11.14 12.83 -2.75
C LYS A 94 11.55 12.51 -1.31
N GLN A 95 11.46 13.49 -0.42
CA GLN A 95 11.77 13.31 1.00
C GLN A 95 10.80 12.34 1.68
N GLY A 96 9.51 12.42 1.34
CA GLY A 96 8.50 11.48 1.81
C GLY A 96 8.78 10.05 1.37
N VAL A 97 9.12 9.85 0.10
CA VAL A 97 9.54 8.55 -0.44
C VAL A 97 10.74 8.02 0.34
N GLU A 98 11.82 8.80 0.48
CA GLU A 98 13.01 8.39 1.24
C GLU A 98 12.71 8.05 2.71
N ALA A 99 11.72 8.71 3.32
CA ALA A 99 11.32 8.45 4.69
C ALA A 99 10.70 7.05 4.86
N ILE A 100 9.96 6.54 3.88
CA ILE A 100 9.38 5.18 3.90
C ILE A 100 10.45 4.13 4.18
N GLY A 101 11.62 4.23 3.55
CA GLY A 101 12.73 3.28 3.72
C GLY A 101 13.31 3.19 5.14
N LYS A 102 12.97 4.13 6.02
CA LYS A 102 13.36 4.16 7.44
C LYS A 102 12.40 3.40 8.35
N MET A 103 11.18 3.09 7.89
CA MET A 103 10.13 2.41 8.65
C MET A 103 10.37 0.89 8.74
N ARG A 104 11.47 0.47 9.37
CA ARG A 104 11.98 -0.93 9.38
C ARG A 104 11.05 -1.98 9.99
N LYS A 105 9.98 -1.55 10.68
CA LYS A 105 8.97 -2.43 11.29
C LYS A 105 7.74 -2.64 10.41
N LEU A 106 7.62 -1.88 9.31
CA LEU A 106 6.46 -1.91 8.43
C LEU A 106 6.29 -3.29 7.79
N LYS A 107 5.06 -3.80 7.88
CA LYS A 107 4.58 -5.04 7.29
C LYS A 107 3.61 -4.74 6.16
N HIS A 108 2.70 -3.80 6.39
CA HIS A 108 1.67 -3.43 5.43
C HIS A 108 1.85 -1.98 5.01
N LEU A 109 2.00 -1.75 3.71
CA LEU A 109 2.02 -0.42 3.12
C LEU A 109 0.93 -0.33 2.06
N ASN A 110 0.06 0.67 2.20
CA ASN A 110 -0.82 1.10 1.13
C ASN A 110 -0.44 2.54 0.77
N VAL A 111 0.11 2.72 -0.43
CA VAL A 111 0.46 4.01 -0.98
C VAL A 111 -0.11 4.13 -2.38
N SER A 112 -1.03 5.08 -2.56
CA SER A 112 -1.50 5.53 -3.87
C SER A 112 -1.27 7.02 -4.01
N THR A 113 -0.80 7.42 -5.18
CA THR A 113 -0.38 8.79 -5.48
C THR A 113 -0.83 9.14 -6.89
N ASP A 114 -1.29 10.38 -7.06
CA ASP A 114 -1.63 10.93 -8.38
C ASP A 114 -0.40 11.53 -9.09
N THR A 115 0.77 11.48 -8.43
CA THR A 115 2.06 11.96 -8.96
C THR A 115 3.09 10.85 -9.01
N ASP A 116 4.11 11.01 -9.87
CA ASP A 116 5.22 10.07 -9.96
C ASP A 116 5.90 9.83 -8.60
N ALA A 117 6.09 8.56 -8.24
CA ALA A 117 6.81 8.16 -7.03
C ALA A 117 8.13 7.45 -7.34
N PHE A 118 8.94 8.06 -8.20
CA PHE A 118 10.26 7.54 -8.56
C PHE A 118 11.11 7.24 -7.34
N GLY A 119 11.75 6.06 -7.35
CA GLY A 119 12.58 5.59 -6.24
C GLY A 119 11.79 5.00 -5.06
N LEU A 120 10.45 4.93 -5.11
CA LEU A 120 9.66 4.25 -4.07
C LEU A 120 10.05 2.78 -3.94
N ILE A 121 10.21 2.08 -5.06
CA ILE A 121 10.56 0.65 -5.07
C ILE A 121 11.90 0.39 -4.35
N ASP A 122 12.91 1.24 -4.56
CA ASP A 122 14.18 1.18 -3.82
C ASP A 122 14.00 1.28 -2.30
N GLN A 123 13.00 2.04 -1.86
CA GLN A 123 12.68 2.17 -0.44
C GLN A 123 11.88 0.99 0.09
N LEU A 124 11.04 0.36 -0.74
CA LEU A 124 10.30 -0.84 -0.35
C LEU A 124 11.25 -2.02 -0.12
N ARG A 125 12.21 -2.25 -1.02
CA ARG A 125 13.23 -3.32 -0.88
C ARG A 125 14.07 -3.22 0.39
N LYS A 126 14.14 -2.02 0.94
CA LYS A 126 14.79 -1.70 2.20
C LYS A 126 13.97 -2.17 3.43
N LEU A 127 12.71 -2.56 3.29
CA LEU A 127 11.81 -2.92 4.40
C LEU A 127 11.82 -4.43 4.66
N PRO A 128 12.57 -4.93 5.65
CA PRO A 128 12.84 -6.37 5.82
C PRO A 128 11.63 -7.17 6.34
N LYS A 129 10.51 -6.49 6.62
CA LYS A 129 9.30 -7.08 7.16
C LYS A 129 8.07 -6.86 6.27
N LEU A 130 8.23 -6.13 5.16
CA LEU A 130 7.11 -5.79 4.29
C LEU A 130 6.56 -7.08 3.66
N ASP A 131 5.34 -7.43 4.03
CA ASP A 131 4.63 -8.62 3.56
C ASP A 131 3.47 -8.26 2.62
N SER A 132 2.97 -7.02 2.68
CA SER A 132 1.86 -6.53 1.87
C SER A 132 2.14 -5.13 1.36
N ALA A 133 2.07 -4.97 0.04
CA ALA A 133 2.18 -3.69 -0.64
C ALA A 133 0.97 -3.46 -1.53
N HIS A 134 0.30 -2.32 -1.36
CA HIS A 134 -0.67 -1.79 -2.30
C HIS A 134 -0.08 -0.53 -2.93
N LEU A 135 0.15 -0.59 -4.24
CA LEU A 135 0.79 0.44 -5.04
C LEU A 135 -0.15 0.82 -6.18
N GLY A 136 -0.13 2.09 -6.58
CA GLY A 136 -0.90 2.52 -7.74
C GLY A 136 -0.42 3.81 -8.37
N GLY A 137 -0.87 4.02 -9.60
CA GLY A 137 -0.54 5.14 -10.46
C GLY A 137 0.25 4.73 -11.71
N GLU A 138 0.12 5.53 -12.77
CA GLU A 138 0.70 5.27 -14.10
C GLU A 138 2.23 5.28 -14.11
N TRP A 139 2.86 5.83 -13.07
CA TRP A 139 4.32 5.82 -12.88
C TRP A 139 4.88 4.40 -12.66
N LEU A 140 4.03 3.44 -12.25
CA LEU A 140 4.45 2.07 -12.00
C LEU A 140 4.34 1.25 -13.29
N GLY A 141 5.48 1.05 -13.97
CA GLY A 141 5.59 0.23 -15.16
C GLY A 141 6.45 -1.03 -14.97
N ASP A 142 6.79 -1.68 -16.07
CA ASP A 142 7.54 -2.95 -16.07
C ASP A 142 8.94 -2.81 -15.44
N SER A 143 9.59 -1.65 -15.58
CA SER A 143 10.91 -1.36 -14.99
C SER A 143 10.83 -1.31 -13.46
N GLU A 144 9.85 -0.61 -12.91
CA GLU A 144 9.64 -0.53 -11.47
C GLU A 144 9.23 -1.90 -10.90
N LEU A 145 8.42 -2.66 -11.64
CA LEU A 145 8.02 -4.01 -11.23
C LEU A 145 9.21 -4.99 -11.24
N LYS A 146 10.12 -4.84 -12.21
CA LYS A 146 11.39 -5.56 -12.25
C LYS A 146 12.26 -5.29 -11.03
N GLU A 147 12.32 -4.06 -10.58
CA GLU A 147 13.07 -3.71 -9.37
C GLU A 147 12.43 -4.33 -8.11
N LEU A 148 11.10 -4.43 -8.06
CA LEU A 148 10.39 -5.03 -6.93
C LEU A 148 10.52 -6.56 -6.87
N ALA A 149 10.79 -7.20 -8.00
CA ALA A 149 10.76 -8.65 -8.21
C ALA A 149 11.59 -9.51 -7.23
N ASP A 150 12.56 -8.93 -6.54
CA ASP A 150 13.43 -9.64 -5.59
C ASP A 150 13.12 -9.33 -4.11
N HIS A 151 11.96 -8.73 -3.83
CA HIS A 151 11.60 -8.35 -2.46
C HIS A 151 11.52 -9.58 -1.53
N PRO A 152 12.31 -9.62 -0.43
CA PRO A 152 12.61 -10.87 0.28
C PRO A 152 11.44 -11.46 1.09
N THR A 153 10.40 -10.67 1.35
CA THR A 153 9.30 -11.03 2.26
C THR A 153 7.91 -10.80 1.70
N LEU A 154 7.77 -10.28 0.48
CA LEU A 154 6.47 -9.86 -0.03
C LEU A 154 5.57 -11.09 -0.29
N ARG A 155 4.37 -11.10 0.29
CA ARG A 155 3.36 -12.16 0.14
C ARG A 155 2.09 -11.65 -0.52
N GLU A 156 1.84 -10.35 -0.44
CA GLU A 156 0.70 -9.69 -1.05
C GLU A 156 1.14 -8.47 -1.84
N LEU A 157 0.75 -8.43 -3.11
CA LEU A 157 0.96 -7.29 -4.00
C LEU A 157 -0.37 -6.90 -4.63
N ARG A 158 -0.78 -5.65 -4.44
CA ARG A 158 -1.92 -5.06 -5.13
C ARG A 158 -1.44 -3.91 -5.99
N LEU A 159 -1.84 -3.94 -7.26
CA LEU A 159 -1.49 -2.98 -8.30
C LEU A 159 -2.79 -2.34 -8.79
N LEU A 160 -2.89 -1.02 -8.70
CA LEU A 160 -4.08 -0.24 -9.08
C LEU A 160 -3.69 0.84 -10.10
N GLY A 161 -4.34 0.86 -11.26
CA GLY A 161 -4.17 1.95 -12.23
C GLY A 161 -2.73 2.10 -12.71
N THR A 162 -2.07 0.98 -13.03
CA THR A 162 -0.63 0.93 -13.34
C THR A 162 -0.36 0.81 -14.84
N SER A 163 0.83 1.19 -15.28
CA SER A 163 1.27 1.10 -16.68
C SER A 163 1.97 -0.22 -17.02
N ILE A 164 1.82 -1.24 -16.18
CA ILE A 164 2.44 -2.56 -16.39
C ILE A 164 1.84 -3.25 -17.62
N SER A 165 2.64 -4.10 -18.27
CA SER A 165 2.24 -4.95 -19.39
C SER A 165 2.44 -6.44 -19.07
N ASP A 166 2.16 -7.30 -20.04
CA ASP A 166 2.49 -8.72 -19.98
C ASP A 166 3.97 -8.97 -19.64
N GLU A 167 4.89 -8.15 -20.15
CA GLU A 167 6.33 -8.27 -19.83
C GLU A 167 6.63 -7.92 -18.38
N GLY A 168 5.86 -7.00 -17.77
CA GLY A 168 5.95 -6.71 -16.34
C GLY A 168 5.68 -7.94 -15.49
N LEU A 169 4.68 -8.76 -15.87
CA LEU A 169 4.34 -9.98 -15.12
C LEU A 169 5.44 -11.02 -15.09
N ARG A 170 6.29 -11.07 -16.12
CA ARG A 170 7.49 -11.91 -16.15
C ARG A 170 8.39 -11.68 -14.95
N HIS A 171 8.48 -10.45 -14.48
CA HIS A 171 9.33 -10.09 -13.35
C HIS A 171 8.77 -10.57 -12.02
N LEU A 172 7.46 -10.70 -11.86
CA LEU A 172 6.85 -11.17 -10.61
C LEU A 172 7.26 -12.60 -10.24
N THR A 173 7.79 -13.38 -11.18
CA THR A 173 8.32 -14.73 -10.95
C THR A 173 9.44 -14.80 -9.93
N GLY A 174 10.14 -13.70 -9.63
CA GLY A 174 11.14 -13.63 -8.56
C GLY A 174 10.56 -13.50 -7.14
N LEU A 175 9.25 -13.21 -7.01
CA LEU A 175 8.58 -13.08 -5.72
C LEU A 175 8.13 -14.45 -5.21
N ASP A 176 9.09 -15.31 -4.85
CA ASP A 176 8.89 -16.71 -4.45
C ASP A 176 7.97 -16.94 -3.24
N LYS A 177 7.53 -15.86 -2.56
CA LYS A 177 6.61 -15.90 -1.41
C LYS A 177 5.24 -15.31 -1.72
N LEU A 178 5.02 -14.85 -2.96
CA LEU A 178 3.78 -14.18 -3.34
C LEU A 178 2.61 -15.16 -3.28
N GLU A 179 1.62 -14.83 -2.45
CA GLU A 179 0.42 -15.63 -2.21
C GLU A 179 -0.83 -14.94 -2.74
N TYR A 180 -0.83 -13.60 -2.78
CA TYR A 180 -1.92 -12.83 -3.35
C TYR A 180 -1.39 -11.74 -4.29
N LEU A 181 -1.82 -11.82 -5.54
CA LEU A 181 -1.66 -10.77 -6.54
C LEU A 181 -3.02 -10.21 -6.90
N ARG A 182 -3.16 -8.88 -6.84
CA ARG A 182 -4.29 -8.17 -7.43
C ARG A 182 -3.76 -7.18 -8.45
N ILE A 183 -4.33 -7.21 -9.64
CA ILE A 183 -4.11 -6.24 -10.71
C ILE A 183 -5.47 -5.67 -11.04
N PHE A 184 -5.60 -4.36 -10.91
CA PHE A 184 -6.85 -3.66 -11.14
C PHE A 184 -6.58 -2.40 -11.98
N GLU A 185 -7.42 -2.16 -12.99
CA GLU A 185 -7.27 -1.05 -13.94
C GLU A 185 -5.88 -1.07 -14.62
N SER A 186 -5.57 -2.15 -15.33
CA SER A 186 -4.31 -2.28 -16.09
C SER A 186 -4.55 -3.07 -17.36
N SER A 187 -5.10 -2.39 -18.37
CA SER A 187 -5.60 -3.00 -19.61
C SER A 187 -4.53 -3.66 -20.49
N ASN A 188 -3.25 -3.32 -20.27
CA ASN A 188 -2.12 -3.88 -21.02
C ASN A 188 -1.69 -5.27 -20.51
N VAL A 189 -2.32 -5.76 -19.44
CA VAL A 189 -2.17 -7.14 -18.97
C VAL A 189 -3.22 -8.00 -19.66
N THR A 190 -2.79 -8.98 -20.42
CA THR A 190 -3.60 -9.88 -21.24
C THR A 190 -3.35 -11.34 -20.90
N ASP A 191 -3.98 -12.26 -21.63
CA ASP A 191 -3.79 -13.70 -21.47
C ASP A 191 -2.32 -14.12 -21.68
N GLU A 192 -1.55 -13.39 -22.50
CA GLU A 192 -0.13 -13.69 -22.72
C GLU A 192 0.69 -13.49 -21.45
N GLY A 193 0.39 -12.47 -20.65
CA GLY A 193 1.06 -12.22 -19.38
C GLY A 193 0.79 -13.28 -18.31
N LEU A 194 -0.36 -13.96 -18.37
CA LEU A 194 -0.72 -15.01 -17.42
C LEU A 194 0.22 -16.22 -17.49
N LYS A 195 0.80 -16.50 -18.66
CA LYS A 195 1.75 -17.61 -18.86
C LYS A 195 2.97 -17.49 -17.95
N TYR A 196 3.39 -16.26 -17.63
CA TYR A 196 4.49 -16.03 -16.70
C TYR A 196 4.14 -16.39 -15.26
N LEU A 197 2.88 -16.24 -14.87
CA LEU A 197 2.41 -16.52 -13.51
C LEU A 197 2.29 -18.02 -13.20
N GLU A 198 2.32 -18.90 -14.21
CA GLU A 198 2.24 -20.35 -14.04
C GLU A 198 3.33 -20.91 -13.09
N SER A 199 4.48 -20.24 -13.05
CA SER A 199 5.61 -20.63 -12.19
C SER A 199 5.45 -20.22 -10.72
N LEU A 200 4.49 -19.35 -10.39
CA LEU A 200 4.24 -18.88 -9.02
C LEU A 200 3.40 -19.89 -8.23
N GLU A 201 4.00 -21.03 -7.90
CA GLU A 201 3.33 -22.11 -7.15
C GLU A 201 2.85 -21.69 -5.75
N THR A 202 3.37 -20.59 -5.19
CA THR A 202 2.91 -20.01 -3.93
C THR A 202 1.61 -19.23 -4.06
N LEU A 203 1.22 -18.83 -5.28
CA LEU A 203 0.04 -18.02 -5.49
C LEU A 203 -1.22 -18.79 -5.05
N ARG A 204 -2.05 -18.12 -4.25
CA ARG A 204 -3.30 -18.65 -3.69
C ARG A 204 -4.50 -17.84 -4.15
N ARG A 205 -4.30 -16.56 -4.43
CA ARG A 205 -5.34 -15.67 -4.94
C ARG A 205 -4.79 -14.79 -6.05
N LEU A 206 -5.56 -14.67 -7.12
CA LEU A 206 -5.32 -13.78 -8.24
C LEU A 206 -6.62 -13.05 -8.57
N ASP A 207 -6.58 -11.72 -8.58
CA ASP A 207 -7.71 -10.86 -8.96
C ASP A 207 -7.23 -9.95 -10.10
N LEU A 208 -7.91 -10.04 -11.26
CA LEU A 208 -7.51 -9.39 -12.52
C LEU A 208 -8.62 -8.48 -13.05
N LYS A 209 -9.38 -7.85 -12.17
CA LYS A 209 -10.49 -6.96 -12.56
C LYS A 209 -9.99 -5.81 -13.45
N GLU A 210 -10.76 -5.46 -14.49
CA GLU A 210 -10.43 -4.34 -15.39
C GLU A 210 -9.01 -4.45 -16.00
N THR A 211 -8.67 -5.66 -16.45
CA THR A 211 -7.49 -5.98 -17.27
C THR A 211 -7.94 -6.42 -18.67
N GLY A 212 -6.99 -6.68 -19.57
CA GLY A 212 -7.22 -7.28 -20.88
C GLY A 212 -7.31 -8.83 -20.87
N VAL A 213 -7.35 -9.45 -19.69
CA VAL A 213 -7.46 -10.91 -19.53
C VAL A 213 -8.88 -11.39 -19.82
N THR A 214 -8.98 -12.52 -20.52
CA THR A 214 -10.25 -13.17 -20.88
C THR A 214 -10.61 -14.31 -19.93
N THR A 215 -11.86 -14.79 -20.03
CA THR A 215 -12.30 -16.02 -19.34
C THR A 215 -11.49 -17.25 -19.76
N GLU A 216 -11.06 -17.30 -21.02
CA GLU A 216 -10.29 -18.37 -21.63
C GLU A 216 -8.87 -18.42 -21.05
N GLY A 217 -8.17 -17.27 -21.00
CA GLY A 217 -6.84 -17.20 -20.38
C GLY A 217 -6.85 -17.58 -18.91
N VAL A 218 -7.90 -17.19 -18.16
CA VAL A 218 -8.09 -17.66 -16.77
C VAL A 218 -8.28 -19.17 -16.71
N ALA A 219 -9.04 -19.76 -17.63
CA ALA A 219 -9.27 -21.20 -17.67
C ALA A 219 -7.98 -21.98 -17.93
N GLU A 220 -7.09 -21.46 -18.78
CA GLU A 220 -5.74 -22.01 -19.02
C GLU A 220 -4.87 -21.90 -17.76
N LEU A 221 -4.75 -20.70 -17.18
CA LEU A 221 -3.97 -20.51 -15.96
C LEU A 221 -4.48 -21.37 -14.79
N LYS A 222 -5.80 -21.60 -14.72
CA LYS A 222 -6.41 -22.46 -13.69
C LYS A 222 -6.00 -23.93 -13.83
N GLN A 223 -5.66 -24.40 -15.03
CA GLN A 223 -5.11 -25.74 -15.23
C GLN A 223 -3.68 -25.84 -14.69
N ALA A 224 -2.86 -24.80 -14.88
CA ALA A 224 -1.51 -24.73 -14.35
C ALA A 224 -1.49 -24.52 -12.82
N LEU A 225 -2.39 -23.70 -12.28
CA LEU A 225 -2.50 -23.35 -10.86
C LEU A 225 -3.87 -23.76 -10.26
N PRO A 226 -4.16 -25.08 -10.14
CA PRO A 226 -5.50 -25.55 -9.74
C PRO A 226 -5.92 -25.08 -8.34
N LYS A 227 -4.96 -24.84 -7.45
CA LYS A 227 -5.18 -24.37 -6.07
C LYS A 227 -5.35 -22.85 -5.95
N CYS A 228 -4.99 -22.08 -6.98
CA CYS A 228 -5.12 -20.62 -6.94
C CYS A 228 -6.57 -20.20 -7.20
N LYS A 229 -7.16 -19.38 -6.33
CA LYS A 229 -8.46 -18.76 -6.56
C LYS A 229 -8.26 -17.58 -7.52
N ILE A 230 -8.79 -17.70 -8.74
CA ILE A 230 -8.68 -16.67 -9.77
C ILE A 230 -10.05 -16.00 -9.93
N GLU A 231 -10.09 -14.69 -9.79
CA GLU A 231 -11.29 -13.85 -9.94
C GLU A 231 -11.08 -12.86 -11.09
N ILE A 232 -12.05 -12.81 -12.00
CA ILE A 232 -12.19 -11.75 -13.00
C ILE A 232 -13.59 -11.17 -12.91
N TYR A 233 -13.69 -9.86 -13.09
CA TYR A 233 -14.95 -9.19 -13.33
C TYR A 233 -14.81 -8.50 -14.68
N SER A 234 -15.32 -9.16 -15.72
CA SER A 234 -15.50 -8.53 -17.02
C SER A 234 -16.65 -7.52 -16.94
N GLN A 235 -16.58 -6.48 -17.79
CA GLN A 235 -17.78 -5.76 -18.21
C GLN A 235 -18.62 -6.62 -19.15
#